data_AF-A0A1F8FC29-F1
#
_entry.id   AF-A0A1F8FC29-F1
#
_cell.length_a   1.000
_cell.length_b   1.000
_cell.length_c   1.000
_cell.angle_alpha   90.00
_cell.angle_beta   90.00
_cell.angle_gamma   90.00
#
_symmetry.space_group_name_H-M   'P 1'
#
loop_
_entity.id
_entity.type
_entity.pdbx_description
1 polymer ?
#
loop_
_entity_poly.entity_id
_entity_poly.type
_entity_poly.pdbx_seq_one_letter_code
_entity_poly.pdbx_strand_id
1 'polypeptide(L)'
;MGQEKSKSRFWLVVLVLFVFLQIGDGLSTYILAIKTSLGGGIEANPLARYVFEVLGLLPGIVVLKGIAIIIGSFLYIPISKNTKDASLVKKAFAITVSFYILLNIYNWYLVYYVLTALG
;
A
#
# COMPACT_ATOMS: atom_id res chain seq x y z
N MET A 1 -16.71 27.80 -9.11
CA MET A 1 -15.26 27.55 -8.87
C MET A 1 -14.93 26.92 -7.50
N GLY A 2 -15.69 27.15 -6.42
CA GLY A 2 -15.36 26.60 -5.08
C GLY A 2 -15.47 25.07 -4.94
N GLN A 3 -16.48 24.44 -5.56
CA GLN A 3 -16.69 22.98 -5.44
C GLN A 3 -15.63 22.13 -6.15
N GLU A 4 -15.09 22.58 -7.29
CA GLU A 4 -14.03 21.84 -8.00
C GLU A 4 -12.71 21.83 -7.22
N LYS A 5 -12.35 22.97 -6.60
CA LYS A 5 -11.17 23.05 -5.73
C LYS A 5 -11.29 22.11 -4.51
N SER A 6 -12.48 22.01 -3.91
CA SER A 6 -12.73 21.13 -2.76
C SER A 6 -12.55 19.65 -3.13
N LYS A 7 -13.10 19.21 -4.28
CA LYS A 7 -12.98 17.82 -4.76
C LYS A 7 -11.54 17.43 -5.08
N SER A 8 -10.74 18.33 -5.66
CA SER A 8 -9.32 18.07 -5.93
C SER A 8 -8.50 17.88 -4.65
N ARG A 9 -8.74 18.71 -3.62
CA ARG A 9 -8.08 18.58 -2.31
C ARG A 9 -8.42 17.25 -1.62
N PHE A 10 -9.67 16.79 -1.71
CA PHE A 10 -10.07 15.50 -1.16
C PHE A 10 -9.24 14.36 -1.75
N TRP A 11 -9.13 14.27 -3.08
CA TRP A 11 -8.36 13.20 -3.73
C TRP A 11 -6.86 13.28 -3.45
N LEU A 12 -6.34 14.49 -3.25
CA LEU A 12 -4.95 14.68 -2.81
C LEU A 12 -4.74 14.06 -1.42
N VAL A 13 -5.65 14.30 -0.48
CA VAL A 13 -5.61 13.68 0.85
C VAL A 13 -5.68 12.16 0.75
N VAL A 14 -6.56 11.62 -0.10
CA VAL A 14 -6.65 10.17 -0.34
C VAL A 14 -5.34 9.61 -0.91
N LEU A 15 -4.69 10.31 -1.84
CA LEU A 15 -3.38 9.90 -2.36
C LEU A 15 -2.30 9.91 -1.27
N VAL A 16 -2.26 10.96 -0.45
CA VAL A 16 -1.30 11.06 0.66
C VAL A 16 -1.52 9.91 1.65
N LEU A 17 -2.78 9.62 2.01
CA LEU A 17 -3.12 8.47 2.85
C LEU A 17 -2.67 7.15 2.21
N PHE A 18 -2.89 6.98 0.90
CA PHE A 18 -2.42 5.80 0.18
C PHE A 18 -0.90 5.63 0.26
N VAL A 19 -0.13 6.70 0.11
CA VAL A 19 1.35 6.65 0.24
C VAL A 19 1.76 6.22 1.66
N PHE A 20 1.14 6.78 2.70
CA PHE A 20 1.41 6.37 4.09
C PHE A 20 1.05 4.91 4.34
N LEU A 21 -0.04 4.42 3.78
CA LEU A 21 -0.43 3.00 3.86
C LEU A 21 0.57 2.09 3.17
N GLN A 22 1.18 2.51 2.05
CA GLN A 22 2.24 1.73 1.38
C GLN A 22 3.52 1.66 2.22
N ILE A 23 3.88 2.76 2.88
CA ILE A 23 5.03 2.80 3.81
C ILE A 23 4.76 1.89 5.02
N GLY A 24 3.58 2.03 5.65
CA GLY A 24 3.17 1.21 6.79
C GLY A 24 3.16 -0.28 6.46
N ASP A 25 2.63 -0.64 5.30
CA ASP A 25 2.61 -2.01 4.80
C ASP A 25 4.03 -2.55 4.60
N GLY A 26 4.90 -1.79 3.92
CA GLY A 26 6.31 -2.18 3.75
C GLY A 26 7.06 -2.40 5.07
N LEU A 27 6.85 -1.55 6.07
CA LEU A 27 7.43 -1.71 7.41
C LEU A 27 6.90 -2.96 8.12
N SER A 28 5.58 -3.18 8.09
CA SER A 28 4.96 -4.35 8.72
C SER A 28 5.43 -5.66 8.07
N THR A 29 5.50 -5.74 6.73
CA THR A 29 6.06 -6.88 6.01
C THR A 29 7.51 -7.14 6.41
N TYR A 30 8.34 -6.09 6.49
CA TYR A 30 9.73 -6.23 6.90
C TYR A 30 9.84 -6.82 8.32
N ILE A 31 9.10 -6.26 9.29
CA ILE A 31 9.13 -6.73 10.69
C ILE A 31 8.66 -8.19 10.79
N LEU A 32 7.54 -8.53 10.15
CA LEU A 32 7.01 -9.88 10.17
C LEU A 32 7.99 -10.86 9.54
N ALA A 33 8.59 -10.50 8.40
CA ALA A 33 9.52 -11.38 7.68
C ALA A 33 10.87 -11.57 8.39
N ILE A 34 11.34 -10.63 9.22
CA ILE A 34 12.56 -10.82 10.02
C ILE A 34 12.29 -11.54 11.35
N LYS A 35 11.08 -11.41 11.92
CA LYS A 35 10.73 -12.00 13.23
C LYS A 35 10.12 -13.40 13.11
N THR A 36 9.56 -13.76 11.95
CA THR A 36 9.10 -15.12 11.66
C THR A 36 10.18 -15.83 10.84
N SER A 37 10.62 -17.01 11.28
CA SER A 37 11.79 -17.72 10.72
C SER A 37 11.73 -17.90 9.20
N LEU A 38 12.87 -17.67 8.54
CA LEU A 38 13.11 -17.95 7.12
C LEU A 38 12.64 -19.36 6.76
N GLY A 39 11.61 -19.45 5.91
CA GLY A 39 11.06 -20.72 5.40
C GLY A 39 9.60 -20.99 5.74
N GLY A 40 8.95 -20.17 6.59
CA GLY A 40 7.58 -20.41 7.05
C GLY A 40 6.43 -19.99 6.11
N GLY A 41 6.69 -19.20 5.05
CA GLY A 41 5.65 -18.72 4.12
C GLY A 41 5.63 -17.20 3.94
N ILE A 42 6.77 -16.61 3.57
CA ILE A 42 7.03 -15.17 3.71
C ILE A 42 6.11 -14.27 2.87
N GLU A 43 5.55 -14.76 1.77
CA GLU A 43 4.66 -13.94 0.92
C GLU A 43 3.77 -14.87 0.08
N ALA A 44 2.44 -14.71 0.22
CA ALA A 44 1.48 -15.52 -0.54
C ALA A 44 1.42 -15.10 -2.01
N ASN A 45 1.81 -13.85 -2.31
CA ASN A 45 1.87 -13.35 -3.67
C ASN A 45 3.11 -13.90 -4.40
N PRO A 46 2.95 -14.74 -5.45
CA PRO A 46 4.07 -15.36 -6.15
C PRO A 46 5.01 -14.34 -6.81
N LEU A 47 4.47 -13.20 -7.26
CA LEU A 47 5.29 -12.13 -7.85
C LEU A 47 6.17 -11.47 -6.80
N ALA A 48 5.59 -11.15 -5.64
CA ALA A 48 6.34 -10.50 -4.57
C ALA A 48 7.40 -11.44 -3.98
N ARG A 49 7.07 -12.74 -3.85
CA ARG A 49 8.03 -13.79 -3.50
C ARG A 49 9.21 -13.85 -4.48
N TYR A 50 8.94 -13.89 -5.78
CA TYR A 50 9.99 -13.89 -6.80
C TYR A 50 10.91 -12.66 -6.68
N VAL A 51 10.31 -11.48 -6.49
CA VAL A 51 11.08 -10.24 -6.30
C VAL A 51 11.96 -10.29 -5.04
N PHE A 52 11.46 -10.85 -3.94
CA PHE A 52 12.24 -11.01 -2.71
C PHE A 52 13.36 -12.05 -2.86
N GLU A 53 13.14 -13.12 -3.63
CA GLU A 53 14.18 -14.13 -3.92
C GLU A 53 15.31 -13.55 -4.78
N VAL A 54 14.99 -12.69 -5.76
CA VAL A 54 15.98 -12.12 -6.68
C VAL A 54 16.72 -10.92 -6.08
N LEU A 55 16.01 -10.00 -5.42
CA LEU A 55 16.58 -8.73 -4.94
C LEU A 55 16.91 -8.74 -3.45
N GLY A 56 16.49 -9.78 -2.72
CA GLY A 56 16.47 -9.79 -1.26
C GLY A 56 15.21 -9.11 -0.70
N LEU A 57 14.87 -9.44 0.55
CA LEU A 57 13.66 -8.98 1.22
C LEU A 57 13.54 -7.44 1.24
N LEU A 58 14.53 -6.74 1.81
CA LEU A 58 14.46 -5.29 1.98
C LEU A 58 14.47 -4.55 0.63
N PRO A 59 15.41 -4.81 -0.31
CA PRO A 59 15.38 -4.15 -1.62
C PRO A 59 14.11 -4.49 -2.41
N GLY A 60 13.63 -5.73 -2.33
CA GLY A 60 12.39 -6.13 -3.00
C GLY A 60 11.14 -5.44 -2.45
N ILE A 61 11.03 -5.25 -1.13
CA ILE A 61 9.94 -4.47 -0.52
C ILE A 61 9.97 -3.03 -1.04
N VAL A 62 11.15 -2.40 -1.03
CA VAL A 62 11.32 -1.01 -1.52
C VAL A 62 10.88 -0.89 -2.98
N VAL A 63 11.27 -1.83 -3.85
CA VAL A 63 10.90 -1.82 -5.26
C VAL A 63 9.38 -2.00 -5.44
N LEU A 64 8.77 -3.00 -4.80
CA LEU A 64 7.33 -3.28 -4.98
C LEU A 64 6.47 -2.12 -4.50
N LYS A 65 6.75 -1.58 -3.31
CA LYS A 65 5.97 -0.46 -2.75
C LYS A 65 6.24 0.82 -3.53
N GLY A 66 7.47 1.04 -4.00
CA GLY A 66 7.83 2.16 -4.88
C GLY A 66 7.01 2.15 -6.18
N ILE A 67 6.93 1.00 -6.86
CA ILE A 67 6.08 0.84 -8.05
C ILE A 67 4.62 1.15 -7.74
N ALA A 68 4.10 0.65 -6.61
CA ALA A 68 2.72 0.92 -6.20
C ALA A 68 2.44 2.42 -5.97
N ILE A 69 3.37 3.15 -5.33
CA ILE A 69 3.27 4.60 -5.12
C ILE A 69 3.29 5.35 -6.45
N ILE A 70 4.18 4.96 -7.37
CA ILE A 70 4.26 5.57 -8.71
C ILE A 70 2.95 5.37 -9.47
N ILE A 71 2.43 4.13 -9.52
CA ILE A 71 1.16 3.80 -10.18
C ILE A 71 0.01 4.60 -9.55
N GLY A 72 -0.08 4.65 -8.21
CA GLY A 72 -1.09 5.43 -7.51
C GLY A 72 -1.05 6.92 -7.84
N SER A 73 0.16 7.48 -7.99
CA SER A 73 0.38 8.87 -8.39
C SER A 73 -0.06 9.14 -9.83
N PHE A 74 0.19 8.21 -10.75
CA PHE A 74 -0.30 8.32 -12.13
C PHE A 74 -1.83 8.24 -12.21
N LEU A 75 -2.46 7.36 -11.43
CA LEU A 75 -3.93 7.26 -11.35
C LEU A 75 -4.58 8.52 -10.78
N TYR A 76 -3.87 9.26 -9.92
CA TYR A 76 -4.37 10.54 -9.39
C TYR A 76 -4.53 11.63 -10.47
N ILE A 77 -3.70 11.64 -11.51
CA ILE A 77 -3.74 12.67 -12.58
C ILE A 77 -5.15 12.76 -13.22
N PRO A 78 -5.75 11.68 -13.78
CA PRO A 78 -7.10 11.74 -14.32
C PRO A 78 -8.18 11.93 -13.25
N ILE A 79 -7.99 11.39 -12.03
CA ILE A 79 -8.92 11.58 -10.90
C ILE A 79 -9.07 13.07 -10.55
N SER A 80 -7.95 13.79 -10.50
CA SER A 80 -7.90 15.21 -10.14
C SER A 80 -8.55 16.12 -11.18
N LYS A 81 -8.48 15.76 -12.47
CA LYS A 81 -9.01 16.54 -13.60
C LYS A 81 -10.52 16.37 -13.82
N ASN A 82 -11.18 15.50 -13.06
CA ASN A 82 -12.65 15.36 -13.05
C ASN A 82 -13.30 15.10 -14.43
N THR A 83 -12.60 14.38 -15.30
CA THR A 83 -13.16 13.87 -16.57
C THR A 83 -14.29 12.87 -16.31
N LYS A 84 -15.28 12.79 -17.20
CA LYS A 84 -16.43 11.86 -17.08
C LYS A 84 -15.97 10.40 -16.95
N ASP A 85 -14.85 10.06 -17.60
CA ASP A 85 -14.22 8.74 -17.57
C ASP A 85 -13.50 8.42 -16.24
N ALA A 86 -13.22 9.44 -15.42
CA ALA A 86 -12.54 9.25 -14.14
C ALA A 86 -13.46 8.69 -13.04
N SER A 87 -14.78 8.59 -13.27
CA SER A 87 -15.72 8.11 -12.23
C SER A 87 -15.45 6.65 -11.81
N LEU A 88 -15.12 5.78 -12.77
CA LEU A 88 -14.78 4.39 -12.51
C LEU A 88 -13.41 4.28 -11.81
N VAL A 89 -12.41 5.05 -12.28
CA VAL A 89 -11.07 5.11 -11.69
C VAL A 89 -11.13 5.60 -10.24
N LYS A 90 -11.95 6.62 -9.94
CA LYS A 90 -12.19 7.13 -8.58
C LYS A 90 -12.76 6.07 -7.65
N LYS A 91 -13.78 5.33 -8.10
CA LYS A 91 -14.39 4.26 -7.32
C LYS A 91 -13.39 3.14 -7.06
N ALA A 92 -12.69 2.69 -8.09
CA ALA A 92 -11.66 1.65 -7.97
C ALA A 92 -10.55 2.09 -7.00
N PHE A 93 -10.04 3.31 -7.13
CA PHE A 93 -9.01 3.84 -6.24
C PHE A 93 -9.49 3.93 -4.79
N ALA A 94 -10.71 4.43 -4.56
CA ALA A 94 -11.29 4.48 -3.22
C ALA A 94 -11.45 3.08 -2.60
N ILE A 95 -11.92 2.09 -3.36
CA ILE A 95 -12.03 0.69 -2.90
C ILE A 95 -10.65 0.13 -2.54
N THR A 96 -9.65 0.34 -3.41
CA THR A 96 -8.28 -0.10 -3.16
C THR A 96 -7.72 0.52 -1.88
N VAL A 97 -7.89 1.83 -1.67
CA VAL A 97 -7.42 2.50 -0.45
C VAL A 97 -8.12 1.93 0.78
N SER A 98 -9.44 1.75 0.74
CA SER A 98 -10.19 1.15 1.86
C SER A 98 -9.71 -0.27 2.20
N PHE A 99 -9.45 -1.09 1.19
CA PHE A 99 -8.88 -2.43 1.39
C PHE A 99 -7.48 -2.36 2.00
N TYR A 100 -6.64 -1.43 1.55
CA TYR A 100 -5.31 -1.22 2.09
C TYR A 100 -5.32 -0.74 3.55
N ILE A 101 -6.32 0.04 3.97
CA ILE A 101 -6.50 0.43 5.38
C ILE A 101 -6.72 -0.83 6.23
N LEU A 102 -7.65 -1.70 5.83
CA LEU A 102 -7.96 -2.93 6.55
C LEU A 102 -6.74 -3.87 6.62
N LEU A 103 -6.03 -4.03 5.51
CA LEU A 103 -4.79 -4.81 5.47
C LEU A 103 -3.71 -4.24 6.40
N ASN A 104 -3.52 -2.92 6.40
CA ASN A 104 -2.54 -2.30 7.31
C ASN A 104 -2.92 -2.54 8.78
N ILE A 105 -4.19 -2.38 9.14
CA ILE A 105 -4.66 -2.65 10.51
C ILE A 105 -4.38 -4.10 10.89
N TYR A 106 -4.72 -5.05 10.02
CA TYR A 106 -4.46 -6.48 10.24
C TYR A 106 -2.96 -6.78 10.37
N ASN A 107 -2.12 -6.24 9.48
CA ASN A 107 -0.67 -6.44 9.52
C ASN A 107 -0.06 -5.86 10.80
N TRP A 108 -0.49 -4.68 11.24
CA TRP A 108 -0.02 -4.09 12.49
C TRP A 108 -0.51 -4.86 13.73
N TYR A 109 -1.71 -5.44 13.69
CA TYR A 109 -2.17 -6.36 14.72
C TYR A 109 -1.28 -7.61 14.80
N LEU A 110 -0.90 -8.19 13.65
CA LEU A 110 0.04 -9.32 13.60
C LEU A 110 1.43 -8.92 14.12
N VAL A 111 1.93 -7.75 13.73
CA VAL A 111 3.21 -7.22 14.23
C VAL A 111 3.17 -7.11 15.75
N TYR A 112 2.11 -6.51 16.31
CA TYR A 112 1.92 -6.43 17.76
C TYR A 112 1.94 -7.81 18.40
N TYR A 113 1.13 -8.75 17.90
CA TYR A 113 1.07 -10.11 18.42
C TYR A 113 2.45 -10.80 18.43
N VAL A 114 3.17 -10.75 17.30
CA VAL A 114 4.51 -11.36 17.17
C VAL A 114 5.52 -10.71 18.12
N LEU A 115 5.48 -9.39 18.29
CA LEU A 115 6.38 -8.69 19.21
C LEU A 115 6.08 -8.99 20.68
N THR A 116 4.81 -9.18 21.06
CA THR A 116 4.42 -9.48 22.44
C THR A 116 4.47 -10.97 22.81
N ALA A 117 4.35 -11.88 21.84
CA ALA A 117 4.35 -13.32 22.08
C ALA A 117 5.76 -13.95 22.06
N LEU A 118 6.75 -13.26 21.48
CA LEU A 118 8.15 -13.71 21.40
C LEU A 118 9.11 -12.93 22.30
N GLY A 119 8.61 -11.95 23.07
CA GLY A 119 9.37 -11.18 24.06
C GLY A 119 9.03 -11.64 25.47
#